data_AF-A0A4Q7F1V2-F1
#
_entry.id   AF-A0A4Q7F1V2-F1
#
_cell.length_a   1.000
_cell.length_b   1.000
_cell.length_c   1.000
_cell.angle_alpha   90.00
_cell.angle_beta   90.00
_cell.angle_gamma   90.00
#
_symmetry.space_group_name_H-M   'P 1'
#
loop_
_entity.id
_entity.type
_entity.pdbx_description
1 polymer ?
#
loop_
_entity_poly.entity_id
_entity_poly.type
_entity_poly.pdbx_seq_one_letter_code
_entity_poly.pdbx_strand_id
1 'polypeptide(L)' 'MKLTAERPFANPEVAARKLVEIATGIEPVQDGRIFTELVNLPFLKAGSTGDGFRAAIAFASKRGSLEVHES' A
#
# COMPACT_ATOMS: atom_id res chain seq x y z
N MET A 1 10.05 -19.06 24.40
CA MET A 1 9.89 -18.59 23.00
C MET A 1 9.07 -17.31 23.05
N LYS A 2 9.63 -16.18 22.62
CA LYS A 2 8.85 -14.95 22.44
C LYS A 2 8.07 -15.14 21.13
N LEU A 3 6.77 -15.35 21.21
CA LEU A 3 5.87 -15.23 20.07
C LEU A 3 5.92 -13.76 19.65
N THR A 4 6.83 -13.42 18.72
CA THR A 4 6.73 -12.17 17.97
C THR A 4 5.37 -12.23 17.30
N ALA A 5 4.42 -11.40 17.75
CA ALA A 5 3.11 -11.31 17.12
C ALA A 5 3.30 -11.20 15.61
N GLU A 6 2.57 -12.00 14.84
CA GLU A 6 2.65 -11.95 13.39
C GLU A 6 2.50 -10.50 12.93
N ARG A 7 3.52 -10.00 12.25
CA ARG A 7 3.54 -8.62 11.78
C ARG A 7 2.37 -8.46 10.80
N PRO A 8 1.47 -7.49 10.98
CA PRO A 8 0.45 -7.18 9.99
C PRO A 8 1.11 -7.01 8.62
N PHE A 9 0.54 -7.62 7.58
CA PHE A 9 1.00 -7.49 6.20
C PHE A 9 2.40 -8.07 5.90
N ALA A 10 2.88 -9.05 6.67
CA ALA A 10 4.09 -9.81 6.31
C ALA A 10 3.97 -10.52 4.95
N ASN A 11 2.75 -10.87 4.53
CA ASN A 11 2.47 -11.36 3.18
C ASN A 11 2.30 -10.16 2.20
N PRO A 12 3.15 -10.05 1.16
CA PRO A 12 3.07 -8.97 0.17
C PRO A 12 1.72 -8.85 -0.55
N GLU A 13 1.00 -9.95 -0.75
CA GLU A 13 -0.33 -9.92 -1.37
C GLU A 13 -1.36 -9.28 -0.46
N VAL A 14 -1.33 -9.61 0.84
CA VAL A 14 -2.22 -9.01 1.84
C VAL A 14 -1.89 -7.52 2.00
N ALA A 15 -0.60 -7.18 1.98
CA ALA A 15 -0.10 -5.80 1.98
C ALA A 15 -0.63 -5.02 0.76
N ALA A 16 -0.48 -5.57 -0.44
CA ALA A 16 -0.96 -4.97 -1.69
C ALA A 16 -2.48 -4.80 -1.71
N ARG A 17 -3.23 -5.78 -1.21
CA ARG A 17 -4.69 -5.67 -1.11
C ARG A 17 -5.12 -4.53 -0.20
N LYS A 18 -4.47 -4.38 0.96
CA LYS A 18 -4.77 -3.27 1.87
C LYS A 18 -4.36 -1.91 1.28
N LEU A 19 -3.26 -1.86 0.53
CA LEU A 19 -2.82 -0.67 -0.19
C LEU A 19 -3.88 -0.22 -1.20
N VAL A 20 -4.37 -1.15 -2.04
CA VAL A 20 -5.42 -0.87 -3.03
C VAL A 20 -6.74 -0.50 -2.38
N GLU A 21 -7.12 -1.15 -1.28
CA GLU A 21 -8.33 -0.79 -0.51
C GLU A 21 -8.28 0.67 -0.04
N ILE A 22 -7.14 1.11 0.49
CA ILE A 22 -6.94 2.51 0.89
C ILE A 22 -7.00 3.44 -0.31
N ALA A 23 -6.32 3.09 -1.41
CA ALA A 23 -6.29 3.89 -2.64
C ALA A 23 -7.68 4.11 -3.23
N THR A 24 -8.52 3.07 -3.28
CA THR A 24 -9.90 3.14 -3.80
C THR A 24 -10.82 4.03 -2.95
N GLY A 25 -10.48 4.28 -1.69
CA GLY A 25 -11.22 5.18 -0.81
C GLY A 25 -10.85 6.66 -0.96
N ILE A 26 -9.87 6.99 -1.81
CA ILE A 26 -9.39 8.36 -2.01
C ILE A 26 -9.96 8.89 -3.32
N GLU A 27 -10.62 10.05 -3.26
CA GLU A 27 -11.08 10.74 -4.46
C GLU A 27 -9.87 11.15 -5.32
N PRO A 28 -9.81 10.72 -6.59
CA PRO A 28 -8.74 11.12 -7.48
C PRO A 28 -8.77 12.61 -7.79
N VAL A 29 -7.61 13.17 -8.07
CA VAL A 29 -7.45 14.53 -8.61
C VAL A 29 -7.45 14.47 -10.14
N GLN A 30 -6.72 15.37 -10.80
CA GLN A 30 -6.59 15.39 -12.25
C GLN A 30 -6.03 14.06 -12.80
N ASP A 31 -6.56 13.65 -13.95
CA ASP A 31 -6.18 12.43 -14.68
C ASP A 31 -6.36 11.12 -13.91
N GLY A 32 -7.27 11.08 -12.92
CA GLY A 32 -7.57 9.87 -12.17
C GLY A 32 -6.47 9.47 -11.17
N ARG A 33 -5.53 10.37 -10.87
CA ARG A 33 -4.36 10.09 -10.01
C ARG A 33 -4.64 10.47 -8.56
N ILE A 34 -3.92 9.84 -7.64
CA ILE A 34 -3.92 10.17 -6.21
C ILE A 34 -2.50 10.45 -5.75
N PHE A 35 -2.34 11.32 -4.75
CA PHE A 35 -1.03 11.56 -4.13
C PHE A 35 -0.59 10.36 -3.29
N THR A 36 0.68 9.97 -3.42
CA THR A 36 1.24 8.81 -2.71
C THR A 36 1.16 8.97 -1.19
N GLU A 37 1.30 10.20 -0.70
CA GLU A 37 1.23 10.57 0.72
C GLU A 37 -0.14 10.27 1.34
N LEU A 38 -1.22 10.38 0.55
CA LEU A 38 -2.58 10.07 0.99
C LEU A 38 -2.78 8.57 1.22
N VAL A 39 -1.97 7.72 0.57
CA VAL A 39 -1.99 6.26 0.75
C VAL A 39 -0.97 5.82 1.81
N ASN A 40 0.23 6.41 1.80
CA ASN A 40 1.34 6.01 2.67
C ASN A 40 1.00 6.16 4.16
N LEU A 41 0.45 7.31 4.56
CA LEU A 41 0.17 7.55 5.98
C LEU A 41 -0.91 6.59 6.55
N PRO A 42 -2.06 6.37 5.90
CA PRO A 42 -3.02 5.35 6.36
C PRO A 42 -2.45 3.93 6.36
N PHE A 43 -1.61 3.58 5.38
CA PHE A 43 -1.02 2.25 5.29
C PHE A 43 -0.04 1.97 6.44
N LEU A 44 0.77 2.95 6.83
CA LEU A 44 1.62 2.87 8.02
C LEU A 44 0.78 2.78 9.31
N LYS A 45 -0.29 3.57 9.42
CA LYS A 45 -1.23 3.50 10.56
C LYS A 45 -1.94 2.15 10.69
N ALA A 46 -2.11 1.42 9.58
CA ALA A 46 -2.67 0.07 9.60
C ALA A 46 -1.70 -0.98 10.19
N GLY A 47 -0.45 -0.62 10.50
CA GLY A 47 0.56 -1.52 11.06
C GLY A 47 1.64 -1.97 10.08
N SER A 48 1.71 -1.35 8.89
CA SER A 48 2.78 -1.60 7.94
C SER A 48 4.06 -0.80 8.25
N THR A 49 5.09 -1.00 7.44
CA THR A 49 6.38 -0.30 7.51
C THR A 49 6.68 0.41 6.19
N GLY A 50 7.69 1.28 6.17
CA GLY A 50 8.14 1.91 4.92
C GLY A 50 8.56 0.89 3.85
N ASP A 51 9.26 -0.17 4.26
CA ASP A 51 9.63 -1.27 3.35
C ASP A 51 8.40 -2.06 2.91
N GLY A 52 7.45 -2.28 3.82
CA GLY A 52 6.16 -2.91 3.51
C GLY A 52 5.35 -2.11 2.49
N PHE A 53 5.39 -0.78 2.56
CA PHE A 53 4.74 0.11 1.59
C PHE A 53 5.37 -0.02 0.20
N ARG A 54 6.70 0.03 0.11
CA ARG A 54 7.43 -0.18 -1.15
C ARG A 54 7.16 -1.55 -1.76
N ALA A 55 7.15 -2.60 -0.94
CA ALA A 55 6.86 -3.96 -1.38
C ALA A 55 5.41 -4.12 -1.87
N ALA A 56 4.44 -3.50 -1.19
CA ALA A 56 3.05 -3.50 -1.59
C ALA A 56 2.83 -2.77 -2.92
N ILE A 57 3.47 -1.61 -3.13
CA ILE A 57 3.45 -0.88 -4.40
C ILE A 57 4.01 -1.75 -5.52
N ALA A 58 5.20 -2.34 -5.33
CA ALA A 58 5.84 -3.16 -6.35
C ALA A 58 4.99 -4.38 -6.70
N PHE A 59 4.39 -5.04 -5.71
CA PHE A 59 3.52 -6.20 -5.93
C PHE A 59 2.25 -5.82 -6.68
N ALA A 60 1.55 -4.77 -6.24
CA ALA A 60 0.32 -4.31 -6.88
C ALA A 60 0.56 -3.79 -8.30
N SER A 61 1.66 -3.09 -8.54
CA SER A 61 2.05 -2.62 -9.87
C SER A 61 2.37 -3.78 -10.82
N LYS A 62 3.13 -4.78 -10.34
CA LYS A 62 3.40 -6.02 -11.11
C LYS A 62 2.12 -6.78 -11.47
N ARG A 63 1.06 -6.66 -10.67
CA ARG A 63 -0.25 -7.28 -10.91
C ARG A 63 -1.20 -6.42 -11.73
N GLY A 64 -0.80 -5.20 -12.12
CA GLY A 64 -1.64 -4.24 -12.84
C GLY A 64 -2.78 -3.68 -11.99
N SER A 65 -2.70 -3.80 -10.66
CA SER A 65 -3.71 -3.26 -9.74
C SER A 65 -3.52 -1.77 -9.45
N LEU A 66 -2.32 -1.24 -9.74
CA LEU A 66 -2.02 0.19 -9.69
C LEU A 66 -0.93 0.52 -10.71
N GLU A 67 -0.89 1.76 -11.18
CA GLU A 67 0.22 2.33 -11.94
C GLU A 67 0.88 3.43 -11.09
N VAL A 68 2.22 3.39 -11.01
CA VAL A 68 3.01 4.42 -10.34
C VAL A 68 3.48 5.38 -11.41
N HIS A 69 3.13 6.64 -11.25
CA HIS A 69 3.65 7.71 -12.08
C HIS A 69 4.66 8.51 -11.28
N GLU A 70 5.88 8.63 -11.80
CA GLU A 70 6.78 9.69 -11.38
C GLU A 70 6.22 10.98 -12.01
N SER A 71 5.70 11.88 -11.16
CA SER A 71 5.15 13.16 -11.61
C SER A 71 6.17 14.02 -12.35
#